data_AF-A0A936K6F7-F1
#
_entry.id   AF-A0A936K6F7-F1
#
_cell.length_a   1.000
_cell.length_b   1.000
_cell.length_c   1.000
_cell.angle_alpha   90.00
_cell.angle_beta   90.00
_cell.angle_gamma   90.00
#
_symmetry.space_group_name_H-M   'P 1'
#
loop_
_entity.id
_entity.type
_entity.pdbx_description
1 polymer ?
#
loop_
_entity_poly.entity_id
_entity_poly.type
_entity_poly.pdbx_seq_one_letter_code
_entity_poly.pdbx_strand_id
1 'polypeptide(L)'
;MATFTVILDYRGGTYVSQVSAGNAGAALVKWAKQIKPNEIQHLGPKRLARLASDIEFNYADLYSPTPLEGLMNAWCSSTPLSGA
;
A
#
# COMPACT_ATOMS: atom_id res chain seq x y z
N MET A 1 17.62 -8.58 -0.26
CA MET A 1 16.32 -8.05 0.24
C MET A 1 16.59 -6.73 0.93
N ALA A 2 15.69 -5.76 0.82
CA ALA A 2 15.79 -4.46 1.47
C ALA A 2 14.56 -4.23 2.37
N THR A 3 14.71 -3.36 3.37
CA THR A 3 13.60 -2.91 4.23
C THR A 3 12.96 -1.68 3.61
N PHE A 4 11.66 -1.77 3.37
CA PHE A 4 10.83 -0.68 2.84
C PHE A 4 9.96 -0.15 3.96
N THR A 5 9.88 1.18 4.06
CA THR A 5 8.92 1.87 4.91
C THR A 5 7.71 2.24 4.06
N VAL A 6 6.52 1.77 4.45
CA VAL A 6 5.26 2.13 3.81
C VAL A 6 4.58 3.18 4.67
N ILE A 7 4.32 4.33 4.05
CA ILE A 7 3.56 5.44 4.64
C ILE A 7 2.23 5.49 3.91
N LEU A 8 1.14 5.27 4.66
CA LEU A 8 -0.22 5.39 4.15
C LEU A 8 -0.87 6.63 4.78
N ASP A 9 -1.38 7.51 3.93
CA ASP A 9 -2.32 8.55 4.31
C ASP A 9 -3.75 8.09 3.99
N TYR A 10 -4.62 8.06 5.00
CA TYR A 10 -6.03 7.73 4.82
C TYR A 10 -6.92 8.40 5.86
N ARG A 11 -7.88 9.20 5.38
CA ARG A 11 -8.92 9.88 6.19
C ARG A 11 -8.37 10.63 7.41
N GLY A 12 -7.30 11.39 7.20
CA GLY A 12 -6.67 12.21 8.25
C GLY A 12 -5.79 11.42 9.22
N GLY A 13 -5.59 10.12 9.00
CA GLY A 13 -4.62 9.31 9.70
C GLY A 13 -3.37 9.05 8.86
N THR A 14 -2.21 9.00 9.51
CA THR A 14 -0.95 8.55 8.91
C THR A 14 -0.53 7.24 9.56
N TYR A 15 -0.37 6.20 8.74
CA TYR A 15 -0.03 4.86 9.18
C TYR A 15 1.33 4.48 8.62
N VAL A 16 2.22 4.03 9.49
CA VAL A 16 3.59 3.67 9.12
C VAL A 16 3.83 2.22 9.48
N SER A 17 4.41 1.49 8.54
CA SER A 17 4.80 0.09 8.73
C SER A 17 6.06 -0.20 7.93
N GLN A 18 6.75 -1.28 8.27
CA GLN A 18 7.96 -1.69 7.57
C GLN A 18 7.85 -3.14 7.12
N VAL A 19 8.28 -3.40 5.89
CA VAL A 19 8.29 -4.73 5.29
C VAL A 19 9.61 -4.98 4.57
N SER A 20 10.11 -6.21 4.65
CA SER A 20 11.29 -6.64 3.88
C SER A 20 10.85 -7.26 2.55
N ALA A 21 11.38 -6.77 1.43
CA ALA A 21 11.03 -7.24 0.09
C ALA A 21 12.21 -7.12 -0.92
N GLY A 22 12.00 -7.59 -2.15
CA GLY A 22 12.99 -7.52 -3.23
C GLY A 22 12.97 -6.20 -4.00
N ASN A 23 11.82 -5.53 -4.08
CA ASN A 23 11.60 -4.26 -4.78
C ASN A 23 10.35 -3.57 -4.22
N ALA A 24 10.09 -2.32 -4.64
CA ALA A 24 8.97 -1.51 -4.16
C ALA A 24 7.59 -2.16 -4.41
N GLY A 25 7.43 -2.86 -5.53
CA GLY A 25 6.21 -3.59 -5.86
C GLY A 25 5.92 -4.73 -4.92
N ALA A 26 6.91 -5.60 -4.76
CA ALA A 26 6.85 -6.71 -3.81
C ALA A 26 6.66 -6.21 -2.37
N ALA A 27 7.20 -5.04 -2.03
CA ALA A 27 6.96 -4.40 -0.73
C ALA A 27 5.48 -4.01 -0.57
N LEU A 28 4.90 -3.33 -1.55
CA LEU A 28 3.49 -2.90 -1.51
C LEU A 28 2.53 -4.10 -1.40
N VAL A 29 2.73 -5.14 -2.22
CA VAL A 29 1.91 -6.38 -2.17
C VAL A 29 2.04 -7.05 -0.81
N LYS A 30 3.27 -7.17 -0.29
CA LYS A 30 3.52 -7.80 1.01
C LYS A 30 2.88 -7.01 2.15
N TRP A 31 2.98 -5.68 2.12
CA TRP A 31 2.34 -4.80 3.08
C TRP A 31 0.81 -4.97 3.08
N ALA A 32 0.19 -4.97 1.89
CA ALA A 32 -1.26 -5.07 1.76
C ALA A 32 -1.81 -6.40 2.33
N LYS A 33 -1.04 -7.49 2.22
CA LYS A 33 -1.36 -8.80 2.81
C LYS A 33 -1.16 -8.89 4.33
N GLN A 34 -0.34 -8.00 4.90
CA GLN A 34 0.04 -8.05 6.32
C GLN A 34 -0.78 -7.11 7.20
N ILE A 35 -1.43 -6.08 6.63
CA ILE A 35 -2.32 -5.21 7.40
C ILE A 35 -3.43 -6.03 8.03
N LYS A 36 -3.65 -5.80 9.32
CA LYS A 36 -4.75 -6.42 10.06
C LYS A 36 -5.99 -5.52 10.06
N PRO A 37 -7.20 -6.12 10.14
CA PRO A 37 -8.40 -5.36 10.42
C PRO A 37 -8.23 -4.50 11.68
N ASN A 38 -8.68 -3.24 11.61
CA ASN A 38 -8.59 -2.22 12.67
C ASN A 38 -7.22 -1.54 12.89
N GLU A 39 -6.15 -1.91 12.18
CA GLU A 39 -4.88 -1.14 12.21
C GLU A 39 -5.02 0.22 11.52
N ILE A 40 -5.91 0.31 10.53
CA ILE A 40 -6.23 1.55 9.82
C ILE A 40 -7.64 1.98 10.22
N GLN A 41 -7.73 3.13 10.89
CA GLN A 41 -9.01 3.68 11.32
C GLN A 41 -9.91 3.94 10.11
N HIS A 42 -11.20 3.62 10.25
CA HIS A 42 -12.20 3.77 9.17
C HIS A 42 -11.99 2.88 7.94
N LEU A 43 -11.02 1.96 7.93
CA LEU A 43 -10.85 0.96 6.88
C LEU A 43 -11.33 -0.42 7.37
N GLY A 44 -12.60 -0.72 7.09
CA GLY A 44 -13.20 -1.99 7.49
C GLY A 44 -12.64 -3.20 6.72
N PRO A 45 -12.81 -4.43 7.25
CA PRO A 45 -12.19 -5.64 6.71
C PRO A 45 -12.55 -5.92 5.26
N LYS A 46 -13.78 -5.61 4.81
CA LYS A 46 -14.19 -5.77 3.41
C LYS A 46 -13.40 -4.86 2.46
N ARG A 47 -13.18 -3.60 2.86
CA ARG A 47 -12.41 -2.63 2.05
C ARG A 47 -10.92 -2.98 2.04
N LEU A 48 -10.41 -3.43 3.18
CA LEU A 48 -9.04 -3.92 3.31
C LEU A 48 -8.78 -5.14 2.42
N ALA A 49 -9.66 -6.14 2.45
CA ALA A 49 -9.54 -7.32 1.59
C ALA A 49 -9.58 -6.95 0.10
N ARG A 50 -10.47 -6.01 -0.27
CA ARG A 50 -10.51 -5.48 -1.63
C ARG A 50 -9.20 -4.78 -2.01
N LEU A 51 -8.68 -3.91 -1.15
CA LEU A 51 -7.40 -3.23 -1.36
C LEU A 51 -6.25 -4.23 -1.59
N ALA A 52 -6.17 -5.27 -0.75
CA ALA A 52 -5.15 -6.30 -0.88
C ALA A 52 -5.27 -7.06 -2.20
N SER A 53 -6.48 -7.49 -2.58
CA SER A 53 -6.73 -8.13 -3.87
C SER A 53 -6.42 -7.21 -5.05
N ASP A 54 -6.82 -5.94 -4.98
CA ASP A 54 -6.60 -4.95 -6.02
C ASP A 54 -5.09 -4.74 -6.25
N ILE A 55 -4.32 -4.56 -5.18
CA ILE A 55 -2.85 -4.42 -5.23
C ILE A 55 -2.19 -5.70 -5.79
N GLU A 56 -2.69 -6.88 -5.46
CA GLU A 56 -2.11 -8.15 -5.91
C GLU A 56 -2.41 -8.46 -7.38
N PHE A 57 -3.67 -8.32 -7.80
CA PHE A 57 -4.13 -8.77 -9.12
C PHE A 57 -4.10 -7.69 -10.19
N ASN A 58 -4.20 -6.42 -9.82
CA ASN A 58 -4.18 -5.28 -10.74
C ASN A 58 -2.89 -4.45 -10.62
N TYR A 59 -1.82 -5.08 -10.08
CA TYR A 59 -0.52 -4.44 -9.84
C TYR A 59 0.03 -3.72 -11.08
N ALA A 60 -0.09 -4.36 -12.26
CA ALA A 60 0.53 -3.87 -13.50
C ALA A 60 -0.12 -2.60 -14.05
N ASP A 61 -1.39 -2.33 -13.76
CA ASP A 61 -2.16 -1.28 -14.42
C ASP A 61 -2.35 -0.04 -13.54
N LEU A 62 -2.79 -0.21 -12.29
CA LEU A 62 -3.24 0.91 -11.44
C LEU A 62 -2.43 1.07 -10.16
N TYR A 63 -1.70 0.03 -9.72
CA TYR A 63 -1.08 0.00 -8.40
C TYR A 63 0.45 -0.09 -8.42
N SER A 64 1.05 -0.11 -9.60
CA SER A 64 2.50 -0.06 -9.76
C SER A 64 3.04 1.23 -9.12
N PRO A 65 3.92 1.14 -8.11
CA PRO A 65 4.49 2.32 -7.47
C PRO A 65 5.28 3.16 -8.48
N THR A 66 4.89 4.42 -8.66
CA THR A 66 5.55 5.36 -9.56
C THR A 66 6.69 6.05 -8.82
N PRO A 67 7.92 6.07 -9.36
CA PRO A 67 9.05 6.78 -8.76
C PRO A 67 8.74 8.27 -8.58
N LEU A 68 9.10 8.82 -7.43
CA LEU A 68 8.96 10.26 -7.17
C LEU A 68 10.15 11.03 -7.75
N GLU A 69 9.86 12.05 -8.53
CA GLU A 69 10.88 12.90 -9.15
C GLU A 69 11.73 13.61 -8.09
N GLY A 70 13.05 13.61 -8.29
CA GLY A 70 14.01 14.24 -7.37
C GLY A 70 14.32 13.42 -6.11
N LEU A 71 13.72 12.24 -5.92
CA LEU A 71 13.97 11.37 -4.77
C LEU A 71 14.55 10.02 -5.21
N MET A 72 15.47 9.48 -4.40
CA MET A 72 16.01 8.14 -4.58
C MET A 72 15.27 7.15 -3.69
N ASN A 73 14.91 5.99 -4.25
CA ASN A 73 14.22 4.92 -3.55
C ASN A 73 12.88 5.35 -2.89
N ALA A 74 12.17 6.27 -3.53
CA ALA A 74 10.86 6.72 -3.09
C ALA A 74 9.86 6.55 -4.24
N TRP A 75 8.69 6.00 -3.91
CA TRP A 75 7.63 5.74 -4.87
C TRP A 75 6.28 6.11 -4.26
N CYS A 76 5.30 6.43 -5.10
CA CYS A 76 3.92 6.67 -4.71
C CYS A 76 2.98 5.71 -5.42
N SER A 77 1.98 5.22 -4.70
CA SER A 77 0.86 4.46 -5.25
C SER A 77 -0.42 4.98 -4.60
N SER A 78 -1.48 5.13 -5.40
CA SER A 78 -2.76 5.65 -4.95
C SER A 78 -3.88 4.77 -5.46
N THR A 79 -4.86 4.51 -4.61
CA THR A 79 -6.02 3.70 -4.95
C THR A 79 -7.31 4.44 -4.60
N PRO A 80 -8.28 4.55 -5.54
CA PRO A 80 -9.59 5.03 -5.19
C PRO A 80 -10.30 3.97 -4.35
N LEU A 81 -10.45 4.26 -3.05
CA LEU A 81 -11.32 3.48 -2.18
C LEU A 81 -12.76 3.96 -2.40
N SER A 82 -13.45 3.41 -3.41
CA SER A 82 -14.86 3.73 -3.65
C SER A 82 -15.69 3.44 -2.38
N GLY A 83 -16.35 4.46 -1.86
CA GLY A 83 -17.24 4.37 -0.71
C GLY A 83 -18.65 4.82 -1.08
N ALA A 84 -19.46 3.90 -1.59
CA ALA A 84 -20.92 3.84 -1.52
C ALA A 84 -21.35 2.57 -2.26
#